data_AF-A0A061M2A0-F1
#
_entry.id   AF-A0A061M2A0-F1
#
_cell.length_a   1.000
_cell.length_b   1.000
_cell.length_c   1.000
_cell.angle_alpha   90.00
_cell.angle_beta   90.00
_cell.angle_gamma   90.00
#
_symmetry.space_group_name_H-M   'P 1'
#
loop_
_entity.id
_entity.type
_entity.pdbx_description
1 polymer ?
#
loop_
_entity_poly.entity_id
_entity_poly.type
_entity_poly.pdbx_seq_one_letter_code
_entity_poly.pdbx_strand_id
1 'polypeptide(L)' 'MGTVFADAVVATAVLDRLLHQSHVLTIRVDSYRLRAKRKRGLIKTPTAGDGPPLGSAFLRPVTDGNNLQPRS' A
#
# COMPACT_ATOMS: atom_id res chain seq x y z
N MET A 1 0.43 -4.60 -8.14
CA MET A 1 0.07 -5.84 -7.42
C MET A 1 1.17 -6.09 -6.40
N GLY A 2 0.85 -6.10 -5.11
CA GLY A 2 1.86 -6.22 -4.05
C GLY A 2 2.43 -7.62 -4.01
N THR A 3 3.69 -7.77 -4.41
CA THR A 3 4.42 -9.04 -4.31
C THR A 3 4.85 -9.24 -2.87
N VAL A 4 4.11 -10.08 -2.12
CA VAL A 4 4.43 -10.42 -0.73
C VAL A 4 5.40 -11.61 -0.65
N PHE A 5 5.41 -12.47 -1.66
CA PHE A 5 6.25 -13.66 -1.74
C PHE A 5 7.04 -13.69 -3.05
N ALA A 6 8.31 -14.12 -2.97
CA ALA A 6 9.23 -14.16 -4.11
C ALA A 6 9.03 -15.39 -5.02
N ASP A 7 8.40 -16.45 -4.51
CA ASP A 7 8.14 -17.71 -5.22
C ASP A 7 6.66 -18.12 -5.07
N ALA A 8 6.02 -18.40 -6.20
CA ALA A 8 4.61 -18.81 -6.28
C ALA A 8 4.35 -20.18 -5.63
N VAL A 9 5.29 -21.12 -5.71
CA VAL A 9 5.14 -22.45 -5.13
C VAL A 9 5.16 -22.35 -3.62
N VAL A 10 6.11 -21.60 -3.08
CA VAL A 10 6.23 -21.33 -1.64
C VAL A 10 5.03 -20.53 -1.12
N ALA A 11 4.58 -19.51 -1.87
CA ALA A 11 3.39 -18.73 -1.51
C ALA A 11 2.15 -19.61 -1.36
N THR A 12 1.96 -20.55 -2.28
CA THR A 12 0.83 -21.47 -2.27
C THR A 12 0.90 -22.44 -1.09
N ALA A 13 2.08 -23.01 -0.81
CA ALA A 13 2.26 -23.93 0.32
C ALA A 13 2.06 -23.27 1.69
N VAL A 14 2.49 -22.01 1.84
CA VAL A 14 2.25 -21.23 3.06
C VAL A 14 0.77 -20.89 3.20
N LEU A 15 0.13 -20.45 2.10
CA LEU A 15 -1.30 -20.13 2.10
C LEU A 15 -2.16 -21.35 2.42
N ASP A 16 -1.87 -22.51 1.84
CA ASP A 16 -2.57 -23.78 2.10
C ASP A 16 -2.58 -24.12 3.60
N ARG A 17 -1.41 -24.06 4.25
CA ARG A 17 -1.29 -24.32 5.70
C ARG A 17 -2.06 -23.31 6.55
N LEU A 18 -2.01 -22.03 6.18
CA LEU A 18 -2.74 -20.98 6.88
C LEU A 18 -4.25 -21.15 6.73
N LEU A 19 -4.74 -21.42 5.51
CA LEU A 19 -6.16 -21.62 5.23
C LEU A 19 -6.71 -22.90 5.87
N HIS A 20 -5.88 -23.92 6.04
CA HIS A 20 -6.28 -25.14 6.71
C HIS A 20 -6.62 -24.92 8.19
N GLN A 21 -5.84 -24.09 8.90
CA GLN A 21 -5.97 -23.90 10.35
C GLN A 21 -6.67 -22.59 10.75
N SER A 22 -6.79 -21.63 9.84
CA SER A 22 -7.31 -20.29 10.14
C SER A 22 -8.73 -20.10 9.63
N HIS A 23 -9.46 -19.18 10.27
CA HIS A 23 -10.76 -18.73 9.78
C HIS A 23 -10.60 -17.47 8.95
N VAL A 24 -11.13 -17.47 7.72
CA VAL A 24 -11.02 -16.33 6.80
C VAL A 24 -12.16 -15.35 7.05
N LEU A 25 -11.82 -14.13 7.46
CA LEU A 25 -12.76 -13.04 7.71
C LEU A 25 -12.50 -11.88 6.75
N THR A 26 -13.42 -11.63 5.83
CA THR A 26 -13.33 -10.49 4.89
C THR A 26 -13.94 -9.25 5.50
N ILE A 27 -13.10 -8.30 5.92
CA ILE A 27 -13.54 -7.07 6.56
C ILE A 27 -13.56 -5.93 5.52
N ARG A 28 -14.74 -5.31 5.33
CA ARG A 28 -14.94 -4.22 4.34
C ARG A 28 -15.20 -2.84 4.95
N VAL A 29 -15.12 -2.71 6.27
CA VAL A 29 -15.39 -1.44 6.96
C VAL A 29 -14.24 -0.44 6.78
N ASP A 30 -14.54 0.85 6.89
CA ASP A 30 -13.54 1.92 7.00
C ASP A 30 -12.51 1.60 8.10
N SER A 31 -11.24 1.91 7.84
CA SER A 31 -10.18 1.75 8.84
C SER A 31 -10.55 2.48 10.13
N TYR A 32 -10.47 1.79 11.27
CA TYR A 32 -10.80 2.36 12.57
C TYR A 32 -10.08 3.70 12.82
N ARG A 33 -8.79 3.75 12.45
CA ARG A 33 -7.97 4.97 12.56
C ARG A 33 -8.52 6.13 11.72
N LEU A 34 -9.03 5.85 10.52
CA LEU A 34 -9.64 6.85 9.63
C LEU A 34 -10.94 7.38 10.23
N ARG A 35 -11.80 6.49 10.73
CA ARG A 35 -13.03 6.87 11.44
C ARG A 35 -12.75 7.75 12.67
N ALA A 36 -11.75 7.37 13.47
CA ALA A 36 -11.37 8.12 14.67
C ALA A 36 -10.85 9.53 14.32
N LYS A 37 -10.03 9.67 13.27
CA LYS A 37 -9.54 10.96 12.80
C LYS A 37 -10.65 11.84 12.18
N ARG A 38 -11.61 11.23 11.46
CA ARG A 38 -12.80 11.93 10.94
C ARG A 38 -13.67 12.46 12.08
N LYS A 39 -13.87 11.66 13.13
CA LYS A 39 -14.59 12.09 14.35
C LYS A 39 -13.90 13.25 15.07
N ARG A 40 -12.57 13.31 15.02
CA ARG A 40 -11.76 14.42 15.53
C ARG A 40 -11.67 15.61 14.57
N GLY A 41 -12.41 15.59 13.45
CA GLY A 41 -12.41 16.65 12.44
C GLY A 41 -11.11 16.80 11.64
N LEU A 42 -10.13 15.91 11.84
CA LEU A 42 -8.78 16.05 11.28
C LEU A 42 -8.67 15.54 9.83
N ILE A 43 -9.60 14.69 9.40
CA ILE A 43 -9.68 14.21 8.02
C ILE A 43 -10.99 14.70 7.43
N LYS A 44 -10.92 15.70 6.55
CA LYS A 44 -12.00 16.03 5.62
C LYS A 44 -12.17 14.82 4.70
N THR A 45 -13.35 14.21 4.71
CA THR A 45 -13.72 13.24 3.69
C THR A 45 -13.44 13.91 2.34
N PRO A 46 -12.67 13.30 1.41
CA PRO A 46 -12.63 13.82 0.05
C PRO A 46 -14.07 13.78 -0.45
N THR A 47 -14.71 14.95 -0.51
CA THR A 47 -15.93 15.15 -1.27
C THR A 47 -15.60 14.69 -2.68
N ALA A 48 -16.37 13.73 -3.19
CA ALA A 48 -16.17 13.11 -4.49
C ALA A 48 -16.46 14.08 -5.66
N GLY A 49 -15.89 15.29 -5.61
CA GLY A 49 -16.28 16.39 -6.48
C GLY A 49 -15.28 17.52 -6.66
N ASP A 50 -14.19 17.66 -5.88
CA ASP A 50 -13.29 18.83 -6.07
C ASP A 50 -11.80 18.49 -5.91
N GLY A 51 -11.08 18.49 -7.04
CA GLY A 51 -9.65 18.81 -7.12
C GLY A 51 -8.66 17.64 -7.07
N PRO A 52 -7.50 17.79 -7.75
CA PRO A 52 -6.60 16.69 -8.07
C PRO A 52 -5.93 16.06 -6.83
N PRO A 53 -5.62 14.75 -6.88
CA PRO A 53 -5.18 13.99 -5.73
C PRO A 53 -3.78 14.41 -5.30
N LEU A 54 -3.67 14.98 -4.10
CA LEU A 54 -2.42 15.04 -3.35
C LEU A 54 -2.02 13.61 -2.94
N GLY A 55 -1.41 12.90 -3.89
CA GLY A 55 -0.90 11.53 -3.76
C GLY A 55 0.58 11.40 -4.14
N SER A 56 1.33 12.49 -4.23
CA SER A 56 2.78 12.51 -4.54
C SER A 56 3.67 12.07 -3.37
N ALA A 57 3.11 11.51 -2.29
CA ALA A 57 3.85 11.16 -1.09
C ALA A 57 4.50 9.76 -1.12
N PHE A 58 4.40 9.01 -2.22
CA PHE A 58 5.07 7.72 -2.33
C PHE A 58 5.90 7.67 -3.62
N LEU A 59 7.22 7.53 -3.42
CA LEU A 59 8.30 7.49 -4.40
C LEU A 59 8.82 8.87 -4.84
N ARG A 60 9.70 9.46 -4.02
CA ARG A 60 10.85 10.15 -4.62
C ARG A 60 11.74 9.04 -5.20
N PRO A 61 11.94 8.95 -6.53
CA PRO A 61 12.99 8.10 -7.04
C PRO A 61 14.31 8.65 -6.50
N VAL A 62 15.05 7.82 -5.79
CA VAL A 62 16.45 8.10 -5.46
C VAL A 62 17.23 7.97 -6.78
N THR A 63 17.23 9.03 -7.58
CA THR A 63 18.22 9.17 -8.65
C THR A 63 19.52 9.64 -8.01
N ASP A 64 20.25 8.70 -7.41
CA ASP A 64 21.64 8.90 -7.01
C ASP A 64 22.57 8.38 -8.12
N GLY A 65 23.07 9.32 -8.92
CA GLY A 65 24.50 9.44 -9.21
C GLY A 65 25.21 8.33 -9.97
N ASN A 66 24.85 8.06 -11.22
CA ASN A 66 25.78 7.47 -12.18
C ASN A 66 25.88 8.34 -13.45
N ASN A 67 26.49 9.52 -13.30
CA ASN A 67 27.02 10.30 -14.42
C ASN A 67 28.50 9.92 -14.60
N LEU A 68 28.73 8.82 -15.32
CA LEU A 68 30.04 8.56 -15.92
C LEU A 68 30.07 9.36 -17.22
N GLN A 69 30.60 10.58 -17.17
CA GLN A 69 31.13 11.26 -18.35
C GLN A 69 32.44 10.54 -18.75
N PRO A 70 32.54 9.91 -19.93
CA PRO A 70 33.85 9.67 -20.52
C PRO A 70 34.39 11.02 -21.00
N ARG A 71 35.35 11.55 -20.26
CA ARG A 71 36.28 12.60 -20.71
C ARG A 71 37.38 11.91 -21.52
N SER A 72 37.28 11.98 -22.85
CA SER A 72 38.36 12.14 -23.85
C SER A 72 37.90 11.60 -25.19
#